data_AF-A0A3R9NHW1-F1
#
_entry.id   AF-A0A3R9NHW1-F1
#
_cell.length_a   1.000
_cell.length_b   1.000
_cell.length_c   1.000
_cell.angle_alpha   90.00
_cell.angle_beta   90.00
_cell.angle_gamma   90.00
#
_symmetry.space_group_name_H-M   'P 1'
#
loop_
_entity.id
_entity.type
_entity.pdbx_description
1 polymer ?
#
loop_
_entity_poly.entity_id
_entity_poly.type
_entity_poly.pdbx_seq_one_letter_code
_entity_poly.pdbx_strand_id
1 'polypeptide(L)'
;MELMNDPAFLQRLAKKVEEDAQFKKILLENPTAGLETFLGRRVILPEGMKIAIVDQTEPSTIFINLPSTQNTEDVELTEEQLDIVSGGVDGGLILKP
;
A
#
# COMPACT_ATOMS: atom_id res chain seq x y z
N MET A 1 -2.95 12.56 5.34
CA MET A 1 -2.77 11.39 6.21
C MET A 1 -2.33 10.25 5.32
N GLU A 2 -1.09 9.80 5.44
CA GLU A 2 -0.56 8.67 4.67
C GLU A 2 -1.27 7.40 5.13
N LEU A 3 -2.25 6.95 4.36
CA LEU A 3 -3.15 5.87 4.77
C LEU A 3 -2.44 4.56 5.12
N MET A 4 -1.28 4.30 4.51
CA MET A 4 -0.48 3.10 4.78
C MET A 4 0.34 3.15 6.06
N ASN A 5 0.58 4.35 6.60
CA ASN A 5 1.25 4.56 7.88
C ASN A 5 0.26 4.84 9.01
N ASP A 6 -1.05 4.82 8.72
CA ASP A 6 -2.11 5.02 9.69
C ASP A 6 -2.27 3.76 10.58
N PRO A 7 -2.12 3.88 11.92
CA PRO A 7 -2.21 2.73 12.81
C PRO A 7 -3.56 2.00 12.75
N ALA A 8 -4.68 2.72 12.55
CA ALA A 8 -6.00 2.12 12.48
C ALA A 8 -6.24 1.39 11.15
N PHE A 9 -5.61 1.83 10.07
CA PHE A 9 -5.56 1.07 8.82
C PHE A 9 -4.77 -0.23 9.00
N LEU A 10 -3.54 -0.15 9.52
CA LEU A 10 -2.68 -1.32 9.71
C LEU A 10 -3.31 -2.38 10.63
N GLN A 11 -3.98 -1.96 11.71
CA GLN A 11 -4.72 -2.88 12.58
C GLN A 11 -5.86 -3.60 11.86
N ARG A 12 -6.64 -2.88 11.04
CA ARG A 12 -7.74 -3.50 10.28
C ARG A 12 -7.22 -4.48 9.22
N LEU A 13 -6.12 -4.12 8.55
CA LEU A 13 -5.47 -4.99 7.58
C LEU A 13 -4.93 -6.26 8.26
N ALA A 14 -4.22 -6.13 9.38
CA ALA A 14 -3.70 -7.26 10.15
C ALA A 14 -4.82 -8.20 10.60
N LYS A 15 -5.91 -7.66 11.16
CA LYS A 15 -7.09 -8.43 11.54
C LYS A 15 -7.68 -9.21 10.36
N LYS A 16 -7.81 -8.58 9.18
CA LYS A 16 -8.32 -9.25 7.98
C LYS A 16 -7.39 -10.37 7.50
N VAL A 17 -6.08 -10.19 7.61
CA VAL A 17 -5.08 -11.22 7.29
C VAL A 17 -5.17 -12.42 8.24
N GLU A 18 -5.48 -12.20 9.52
CA GLU A 18 -5.69 -13.27 10.50
C GLU A 18 -7.02 -14.03 10.29
N GLU A 19 -8.09 -13.30 9.96
CA GLU A 19 -9.43 -13.89 9.79
C GLU A 19 -9.62 -14.61 8.45
N ASP A 20 -8.83 -14.25 7.42
CA ASP A 20 -9.02 -14.72 6.05
C ASP A 20 -7.69 -15.14 5.39
N ALA A 21 -7.40 -16.45 5.46
CA ALA A 21 -6.20 -17.03 4.88
C ALA A 21 -6.12 -16.89 3.34
N GLN A 22 -7.27 -16.84 2.63
CA GLN A 22 -7.28 -16.62 1.19
C GLN A 22 -6.89 -15.18 0.86
N PHE A 23 -7.42 -14.21 1.63
CA PHE A 23 -7.01 -12.83 1.54
C PHE A 23 -5.51 -12.66 1.82
N LYS A 24 -4.98 -13.30 2.88
CA LYS A 24 -3.53 -13.29 3.17
C LYS A 24 -2.71 -13.75 1.96
N LYS A 25 -3.10 -14.85 1.33
CA LYS A 25 -2.42 -15.37 0.14
C LYS A 25 -2.46 -14.37 -1.03
N ILE A 26 -3.64 -13.81 -1.33
CA ILE A 26 -3.81 -12.81 -2.39
C ILE A 26 -2.97 -11.57 -2.09
N LEU A 27 -2.95 -11.09 -0.85
CA LEU A 27 -2.19 -9.91 -0.45
C LEU A 27 -0.68 -10.11 -0.59
N LEU A 28 -0.17 -11.33 -0.38
CA LEU A 28 1.24 -11.68 -0.57
C LEU A 28 1.60 -11.87 -2.06
N GLU A 29 0.72 -12.48 -2.85
CA GLU A 29 0.96 -12.75 -4.28
C GLU A 29 0.73 -11.51 -5.16
N ASN A 30 -0.28 -10.70 -4.84
CA ASN A 30 -0.65 -9.48 -5.55
C ASN A 30 -1.13 -8.39 -4.55
N PRO A 31 -0.17 -7.68 -3.93
CA PRO A 31 -0.47 -6.65 -2.93
C PRO A 31 -1.44 -5.57 -3.42
N THR A 32 -1.29 -5.10 -4.66
CA THR A 32 -2.16 -4.07 -5.22
C THR A 32 -3.60 -4.57 -5.28
N ALA A 33 -3.85 -5.74 -5.88
CA ALA A 33 -5.22 -6.29 -5.98
C ALA A 33 -5.83 -6.60 -4.60
N GLY A 34 -5.02 -7.10 -3.67
CA GLY A 34 -5.44 -7.33 -2.29
C GLY A 34 -5.88 -6.03 -1.60
N LEU A 35 -5.10 -4.96 -1.75
CA LEU A 35 -5.41 -3.66 -1.18
C LEU A 35 -6.63 -3.00 -1.84
N GLU A 36 -6.78 -3.13 -3.15
CA GLU A 36 -7.96 -2.61 -3.85
C GLU A 36 -9.24 -3.28 -3.37
N THR A 37 -9.19 -4.60 -3.20
CA THR A 37 -10.30 -5.39 -2.65
C THR A 37 -10.61 -4.97 -1.21
N PHE A 38 -9.58 -4.76 -0.39
CA PHE A 38 -9.72 -4.37 1.00
C PHE A 38 -10.27 -2.94 1.18
N LEU A 39 -9.81 -2.01 0.33
CA LEU A 39 -10.21 -0.61 0.38
C LEU A 39 -11.53 -0.35 -0.36
N GLY A 40 -11.95 -1.25 -1.25
CA GLY A 40 -13.11 -1.05 -2.14
C GLY A 40 -12.88 0.02 -3.20
N ARG A 41 -11.62 0.37 -3.48
CA ARG A 41 -11.21 1.40 -4.44
C ARG A 41 -9.86 1.09 -5.06
N ARG A 42 -9.60 1.66 -6.22
CA ARG A 42 -8.32 1.48 -6.92
C ARG A 42 -7.14 2.05 -6.13
N VAL A 43 -5.99 1.41 -6.24
CA VAL A 43 -4.72 1.85 -5.66
C VAL A 43 -3.79 2.18 -6.81
N ILE A 44 -3.43 3.46 -6.89
CA ILE A 44 -2.56 3.98 -7.96
C ILE A 44 -1.16 4.15 -7.39
N LEU A 45 -0.21 3.48 -8.02
CA LEU A 45 1.21 3.57 -7.70
C LEU A 45 1.89 4.59 -8.61
N PRO A 46 2.87 5.35 -8.10
CA PRO A 46 3.77 6.12 -8.95
C PRO A 46 4.51 5.21 -9.93
N GLU A 47 4.91 5.78 -11.07
CA GLU A 47 5.60 5.02 -12.10
C GLU A 47 6.89 4.38 -11.56
N GLY A 48 7.11 3.11 -11.91
CA GLY A 48 8.28 2.34 -11.44
C GLY A 48 8.19 1.84 -10.00
N MET A 49 7.15 2.17 -9.23
CA MET A 49 6.98 1.69 -7.86
C MET A 49 6.21 0.38 -7.79
N LYS A 50 6.51 -0.40 -6.74
CA LYS A 50 5.80 -1.62 -6.38
C LYS A 50 5.58 -1.69 -4.88
N ILE A 51 4.47 -2.29 -4.48
CA ILE A 51 4.22 -2.64 -3.08
C ILE A 51 4.82 -4.02 -2.83
N ALA A 52 5.60 -4.15 -1.75
CA ALA A 52 6.07 -5.44 -1.26
C ALA A 52 5.45 -5.69 0.12
N ILE A 53 4.81 -6.85 0.29
CA ILE A 53 4.27 -7.32 1.56
C ILE A 53 5.08 -8.56 1.97
N VAL A 54 5.63 -8.53 3.18
CA VAL A 54 6.40 -9.64 3.75
C VAL A 54 5.74 -10.07 5.04
N ASP A 55 5.45 -11.36 5.14
CA ASP A 55 4.92 -11.96 6.36
C ASP A 55 6.02 -12.11 7.40
N GLN A 56 5.89 -11.41 8.53
CA GLN A 56 6.89 -11.39 9.60
C GLN A 56 6.49 -12.24 10.82
N THR A 57 5.61 -13.23 10.64
CA THR A 57 5.16 -14.07 11.77
C THR A 57 6.18 -15.12 12.23
N GLU A 58 7.24 -15.37 11.46
CA GLU A 58 8.21 -16.42 11.78
C GLU A 58 9.21 -15.95 12.86
N PRO A 59 9.20 -16.54 14.08
CA PRO A 59 9.96 -16.00 15.21
C PRO A 59 11.48 -16.19 15.09
N SER A 60 11.92 -17.08 14.21
CA SER A 60 13.35 -17.36 13.93
C SER A 60 13.95 -16.46 12.86
N THR A 61 13.17 -15.55 12.27
CA THR A 61 13.59 -14.73 11.13
C THR A 61 13.63 -13.25 11.54
N ILE A 62 14.78 -12.60 11.33
CA ILE A 62 14.96 -11.16 11.59
C ILE A 62 14.76 -10.40 10.28
N PHE A 63 13.82 -9.46 10.27
CA PHE A 63 13.56 -8.59 9.12
C PHE A 63 14.22 -7.24 9.34
N ILE A 64 15.02 -6.80 8.37
CA ILE A 64 15.70 -5.50 8.39
C ILE A 64 15.28 -4.74 7.13
N ASN A 65 14.66 -3.57 7.29
CA ASN A 65 14.37 -2.68 6.17
C ASN A 65 15.60 -1.81 5.88
N LEU A 66 16.11 -1.84 4.65
CA LEU A 66 17.21 -1.00 4.21
C LEU A 66 16.65 0.22 3.47
N PRO A 67 16.84 1.44 3.98
CA PRO A 67 16.33 2.64 3.32
C PRO A 67 17.02 2.83 1.96
N SER A 68 16.25 3.30 0.98
CA SER A 68 16.80 3.72 -0.31
C SER A 68 17.69 4.96 -0.09
N THR A 69 18.84 5.01 -0.76
CA THR A 69 19.75 6.17 -0.76
C THR A 69 19.33 7.26 -1.75
N GLN A 70 18.25 7.06 -2.52
CA GLN A 70 17.80 8.01 -3.53
C GLN A 70 16.84 9.04 -2.91
N ASN A 71 17.14 10.29 -3.23
CA ASN A 71 16.62 11.55 -2.71
C ASN A 71 15.16 11.55 -2.22
N THR A 72 15.00 12.13 -1.03
CA THR A 72 13.81 12.81 -0.51
C THR A 72 13.54 14.10 -1.30
N GLU A 73 13.53 14.03 -2.62
CA GLU A 73 12.94 15.10 -3.43
C GLU A 73 11.50 14.69 -3.63
N ASP A 74 10.59 15.53 -3.11
CA ASP A 74 9.15 15.45 -3.26
C ASP A 74 8.86 15.09 -4.72
N VAL A 75 8.58 13.81 -5.00
CA VAL A 75 8.22 13.39 -6.36
C VAL A 75 6.86 14.01 -6.58
N GLU A 76 6.85 15.13 -7.30
CA GLU A 76 5.64 15.83 -7.66
C GLU A 76 4.73 14.85 -8.42
N LEU A 77 3.49 14.73 -7.94
CA LEU A 77 2.47 13.97 -8.64
C LEU A 77 2.35 14.53 -10.06
N THR A 78 2.21 13.66 -11.06
CA THR A 78 1.93 14.13 -12.43
C THR A 78 0.59 14.85 -12.48
N GLU A 79 0.35 15.72 -13.47
CA GLU A 79 -0.93 16.43 -13.60
C GLU A 79 -2.13 15.48 -13.65
N GLU A 80 -1.97 14.29 -14.25
CA GLU A 80 -2.98 13.23 -14.27
C GLU A 80 -3.25 12.65 -12.87
N GLN A 81 -2.22 12.52 -12.02
CA GLN A 81 -2.36 12.09 -10.63
C GLN A 81 -2.97 13.21 -9.76
N LEU A 82 -2.67 14.48 -10.06
CA LEU A 82 -3.26 15.64 -9.38
C LEU A 82 -4.75 15.80 -9.69
N ASP A 83 -5.17 15.56 -10.93
CA ASP A 83 -6.57 15.64 -11.36
C ASP A 83 -7.45 14.61 -10.60
N ILE A 84 -6.92 13.42 -10.34
CA ILE A 84 -7.59 12.39 -9.52
C ILE A 84 -7.75 12.84 -8.05
N VAL A 85 -6.78 13.58 -7.51
CA VAL A 85 -6.84 14.14 -6.13
C VAL A 85 -7.79 15.33 -6.05
N SER A 86 -7.84 16.16 -7.09
CA SER A 86 -8.63 17.40 -7.14
C SER A 86 -10.06 17.21 -7.64
N GLY A 87 -10.35 16.11 -8.34
CA GLY A 87 -11.61 15.88 -9.04
C GLY A 87 -12.78 15.41 -8.17
N GLY A 88 -12.54 14.79 -7.01
CA GLY A 88 -13.61 14.41 -6.07
C GLY A 88 -14.67 13.41 -6.59
N VAL A 89 -14.55 12.92 -7.83
CA VAL A 89 -15.47 11.96 -8.45
C VAL A 89 -14.64 10.83 -9.08
N ASP A 90 -14.81 9.62 -8.55
CA ASP A 90 -14.11 8.35 -8.85
C ASP A 90 -12.61 8.30 -8.46
N GLY A 91 -12.24 8.38 -7.18
CA GLY A 91 -12.44 7.29 -6.21
C GLY A 91 -11.15 6.50 -5.87
N GLY A 92 -10.01 6.69 -6.56
CA GLY A 92 -8.76 5.97 -6.30
C GLY A 92 -7.91 6.53 -5.13
N LEU A 93 -7.16 5.66 -4.43
CA LEU A 93 -6.11 6.05 -3.48
C LEU A 93 -4.76 6.14 -4.21
N ILE A 94 -4.15 7.32 -4.20
CA ILE A 94 -2.79 7.52 -4.73
C ILE A 94 -1.79 7.35 -3.59
N LEU A 95 -0.78 6.50 -3.81
CA LEU A 95 0.33 6.36 -2.88
C LEU A 95 1.43 7.35 -3.25
N LYS A 96 1.98 7.99 -2.22
CA LYS A 96 3.17 8.82 -2.35
C LYS A 96 4.43 7.96 -2.17
N PRO A 97 5.56 8.34 -2.79
CA PRO A 97 6.87 7.74 -2.53
C PRO A 97 7.21 7.69 -1.04
#